data_AF-A0A430KQ94-F1
#
_entry.id   AF-A0A430KQ94-F1
#
_cell.length_a   1.000
_cell.length_b   1.000
_cell.length_c   1.000
_cell.angle_alpha   90.00
_cell.angle_beta   90.00
_cell.angle_gamma   90.00
#
_symmetry.space_group_name_H-M   'P 1'
#
loop_
_entity.id
_entity.type
_entity.pdbx_description
1 polymer ?
#
loop_
_entity_poly.entity_id
_entity_poly.type
_entity_poly.pdbx_seq_one_letter_code
_entity_poly.pdbx_strand_id
1 'polypeptide(L)'
;MAPAANIRPVHDNDRLITQLMAEETDVQRGYAMKLIQDDTLEFEEIPNDSESIEVSRKSYRIPVKDRETSLLITNDSTYPLIDISNEGVCIAIDATAPLSSADITPDCKIVLGEFHFDGLVGEVVHSSLNEEGNWICGIQWQHIDETTRSALDQALLHLRKEIFEDA
;
A
#
# COMPACT_ATOMS: atom_id res chain seq x y z
N MET A 1 -63.29 14.93 -24.55
CA MET A 1 -63.56 15.67 -23.31
C MET A 1 -62.51 15.28 -22.29
N ALA A 2 -61.58 16.18 -22.01
CA ALA A 2 -60.59 16.08 -20.94
C ALA A 2 -60.74 17.32 -20.05
N PRO A 3 -60.67 17.16 -18.73
CA PRO A 3 -60.22 18.24 -17.86
C PRO A 3 -59.26 17.69 -16.79
N ALA A 4 -58.38 18.42 -16.13
CA ALA A 4 -57.81 19.74 -16.31
C ALA A 4 -56.50 19.71 -15.49
N ALA A 5 -55.48 20.42 -15.97
CA ALA A 5 -54.19 20.57 -15.31
C ALA A 5 -54.35 21.19 -13.92
N ASN A 6 -53.57 20.68 -12.95
CA ASN A 6 -53.39 21.33 -11.67
C ASN A 6 -51.93 21.78 -11.56
N ILE A 7 -51.73 23.09 -11.67
CA ILE A 7 -50.47 23.81 -11.52
C ILE A 7 -50.35 24.20 -10.05
N ARG A 8 -49.22 23.89 -9.39
CA ARG A 8 -48.79 24.49 -8.13
C ARG A 8 -47.27 24.70 -8.12
N PRO A 9 -46.77 25.69 -7.36
CA PRO A 9 -45.74 26.62 -7.83
C PRO A 9 -44.30 26.20 -7.53
N VAL A 10 -43.41 26.69 -8.39
CA VAL A 10 -41.96 26.82 -8.20
C VAL A 10 -41.72 27.80 -7.06
N HIS A 11 -41.01 27.40 -6.01
CA HIS A 11 -40.43 28.31 -5.01
C HIS A 11 -38.98 27.90 -4.69
N ASP A 12 -38.07 28.76 -5.13
CA ASP A 12 -36.90 29.28 -4.41
C ASP A 12 -35.92 28.28 -3.79
N ASN A 13 -34.95 27.84 -4.60
CA ASN A 13 -33.70 27.25 -4.11
C ASN A 13 -32.49 28.22 -4.22
N ASP A 14 -32.73 29.51 -4.49
CA ASP A 14 -31.69 30.55 -4.67
C ASP A 14 -31.43 31.40 -3.42
N ARG A 15 -31.76 30.91 -2.22
CA ARG A 15 -31.61 31.67 -0.96
C ARG A 15 -30.66 31.06 0.08
N LEU A 16 -29.85 30.07 -0.29
CA LEU A 16 -28.83 29.48 0.60
C LEU A 16 -27.39 29.92 0.29
N ILE A 17 -27.15 30.72 -0.77
CA ILE A 17 -25.81 31.18 -1.15
C ILE A 17 -25.49 32.60 -0.62
N THR A 18 -26.45 33.30 -0.01
CA THR A 18 -26.26 34.68 0.49
C THR A 18 -26.26 34.80 2.02
N GLN A 19 -25.95 33.71 2.73
CA GLN A 19 -25.81 33.70 4.20
C GLN A 19 -24.43 33.20 4.67
N LEU A 20 -23.40 33.33 3.83
CA LEU A 20 -21.98 33.05 4.15
C LEU A 20 -21.08 34.28 3.87
N MET A 21 -21.66 35.47 3.72
CA MET A 21 -20.95 36.71 3.38
C MET A 21 -21.24 37.84 4.39
N ALA A 22 -21.26 37.53 5.70
CA ALA A 22 -21.48 38.54 6.74
C ALA A 22 -20.79 38.22 8.08
N GLU A 23 -19.60 37.63 8.04
CA GLU A 23 -18.64 37.68 9.16
C GLU A 23 -17.26 38.09 8.62
N GLU A 24 -17.18 39.37 8.22
CA GLU A 24 -15.96 40.18 8.34
C GLU A 24 -15.59 40.25 9.85
N THR A 25 -14.36 40.40 10.34
CA THR A 25 -13.22 41.21 9.92
C THR A 25 -12.06 40.95 10.92
N ASP A 26 -10.87 41.48 10.65
CA ASP A 26 -9.56 41.29 11.31
C ASP A 26 -8.91 39.94 10.97
N VAL A 27 -7.87 39.85 10.14
CA VAL A 27 -6.59 40.56 10.28
C VAL A 27 -5.94 40.74 8.90
N GLN A 28 -5.82 41.98 8.43
CA GLN A 28 -4.80 42.36 7.45
C GLN A 28 -3.97 43.49 8.05
N ARG A 29 -2.69 43.23 8.32
CA ARG A 29 -1.59 44.18 8.09
C ARG A 29 -0.23 43.56 8.44
N GLY A 30 0.61 43.41 7.42
CA GLY A 30 2.06 43.59 7.56
C GLY A 30 2.93 42.34 7.59
N TYR A 31 2.90 41.50 6.56
CA TYR A 31 4.09 40.70 6.26
C TYR A 31 5.05 41.54 5.42
N ALA A 32 5.97 42.19 6.12
CA ALA A 32 7.19 42.70 5.51
C ALA A 32 8.04 41.49 5.08
N MET A 33 8.35 41.38 3.78
CA MET A 33 9.40 40.50 3.28
C MET A 33 10.73 40.93 3.91
N LYS A 34 11.13 40.24 4.98
CA LYS A 34 12.48 40.37 5.53
C LYS A 34 13.36 39.37 4.78
N LEU A 35 14.42 39.87 4.13
CA LEU A 35 15.40 39.04 3.45
C LEU A 35 15.92 37.97 4.43
N ILE A 36 15.81 36.72 4.01
CA ILE A 36 16.37 35.54 4.67
C ILE A 36 17.89 35.60 4.48
N GLN A 37 18.61 35.82 5.56
CA GLN A 37 20.02 35.44 5.70
C GLN A 37 20.12 34.72 7.05
N ASP A 38 19.84 33.42 7.04
CA ASP A 38 20.49 32.44 7.92
C ASP A 38 20.13 31.03 7.42
N ASP A 39 21.09 30.35 6.81
CA ASP A 39 20.98 28.95 6.37
C ASP A 39 21.09 28.01 7.58
N THR A 40 20.15 28.11 8.52
CA THR A 40 20.05 27.16 9.63
C THR A 40 18.69 26.49 9.60
N LEU A 41 18.69 25.20 9.24
CA LEU A 41 17.54 24.31 9.40
C LEU A 41 17.36 24.01 10.89
N GLU A 42 16.48 24.75 11.55
CA GLU A 42 16.04 24.43 12.90
C GLU A 42 14.93 23.35 12.83
N PHE A 43 15.20 22.21 13.45
CA PHE A 43 14.22 21.13 13.58
C PHE A 43 13.39 21.41 14.84
N GLU A 44 12.13 21.75 14.66
CA GLU A 44 11.16 21.81 15.75
C GLU A 44 10.59 20.41 16.01
N GLU A 45 10.61 19.99 17.28
CA GLU A 45 10.01 18.74 17.73
C GLU A 45 8.48 18.88 17.70
N ILE A 46 7.79 18.02 16.94
CA ILE A 46 6.33 18.01 16.87
C ILE A 46 5.82 17.35 18.16
N PRO A 47 5.17 18.09 19.09
CA PRO A 47 4.84 17.57 20.40
C PRO A 47 3.52 16.78 20.33
N ASN A 48 3.57 15.58 19.72
CA ASN A 48 2.63 14.46 19.88
C ASN A 48 2.80 13.33 18.85
N ASP A 49 3.92 13.26 18.13
CA ASP A 49 4.24 11.98 17.47
C ASP A 49 4.52 10.98 18.58
N SER A 50 3.49 10.17 18.91
CA SER A 50 3.67 8.97 19.71
C SER A 50 4.82 8.24 19.06
N GLU A 51 5.95 8.11 19.78
CA GLU A 51 7.16 7.45 19.32
C GLU A 51 6.75 6.35 18.37
N SER A 52 7.05 6.58 17.08
CA SER A 52 6.65 5.74 15.97
C SER A 52 6.68 4.30 16.47
N ILE A 53 5.51 3.65 16.57
CA ILE A 53 5.39 2.23 16.94
C ILE A 53 6.59 1.56 16.28
N GLU A 54 7.46 0.90 17.05
CA GLU A 54 8.62 0.20 16.52
C GLU A 54 8.12 -0.87 15.54
N VAL A 55 7.81 -0.49 14.31
CA VAL A 55 7.56 -1.38 13.18
C VAL A 55 8.94 -1.80 12.68
N SER A 56 9.75 -2.33 13.60
CA SER A 56 10.95 -3.04 13.21
C SER A 56 10.48 -4.34 12.57
N ARG A 57 10.81 -4.51 11.29
CA ARG A 57 10.57 -5.79 10.61
C ARG A 57 11.32 -6.87 11.40
N LYS A 58 10.58 -7.87 11.88
CA LYS A 58 11.16 -8.99 12.64
C LYS A 58 11.93 -9.97 11.75
N SER A 59 11.62 -9.98 10.46
CA SER A 59 12.27 -10.81 9.45
C SER A 59 12.99 -9.96 8.40
N TYR A 60 14.20 -10.38 8.04
CA TYR A 60 14.93 -9.83 6.91
C TYR A 60 14.27 -10.27 5.60
N ARG A 61 14.11 -9.34 4.66
CA ARG A 61 13.53 -9.62 3.34
C ARG A 61 14.62 -9.70 2.29
N ILE A 62 14.54 -10.72 1.46
CA ILE A 62 15.49 -10.98 0.39
C ILE A 62 14.88 -10.44 -0.92
N PRO A 63 15.53 -9.50 -1.60
CA PRO A 63 15.07 -9.05 -2.91
C PRO A 63 15.21 -10.18 -3.93
N VAL A 64 14.22 -10.28 -4.80
CA VAL A 64 14.19 -11.27 -5.87
C VAL A 64 14.75 -10.66 -7.15
N LYS A 65 15.77 -11.30 -7.74
CA LYS A 65 16.40 -10.85 -8.99
C LYS A 65 15.56 -11.24 -10.21
N ASP A 66 15.24 -12.52 -10.34
CA ASP A 66 14.47 -13.05 -11.48
C ASP A 66 12.98 -13.10 -11.16
N ARG A 67 12.25 -12.12 -11.69
CA ARG A 67 10.81 -11.97 -11.47
C ARG A 67 9.96 -12.84 -12.39
N GLU A 68 10.54 -13.45 -13.42
CA GLU A 68 9.82 -14.35 -14.34
C GLU A 68 9.69 -15.75 -13.74
N THR A 69 10.65 -16.15 -12.89
CA THR A 69 10.68 -17.46 -12.22
C THR A 69 10.35 -17.39 -10.73
N SER A 70 10.09 -16.20 -10.21
CA SER A 70 9.74 -15.98 -8.81
C SER A 70 8.37 -15.33 -8.70
N LEU A 71 7.36 -16.15 -8.40
CA LEU A 71 5.97 -15.81 -8.59
C LEU A 71 5.14 -16.16 -7.35
N LEU A 72 4.18 -15.30 -7.03
CA LEU A 72 3.01 -15.67 -6.24
C LEU A 72 1.89 -16.05 -7.20
N ILE A 73 1.33 -17.23 -7.03
CA ILE A 73 0.16 -17.69 -7.76
C ILE A 73 -0.99 -17.80 -6.77
N THR A 74 -2.10 -17.15 -7.07
CA THR A 74 -3.35 -17.29 -6.33
C THR A 74 -4.48 -17.57 -7.32
N ASN A 75 -5.59 -18.16 -6.87
CA ASN A 75 -6.81 -18.48 -7.65
C ASN A 75 -6.64 -18.42 -9.19
N ASP A 76 -6.78 -17.22 -9.78
CA ASP A 76 -6.72 -16.98 -11.22
C ASP A 76 -5.63 -15.97 -11.64
N SER A 77 -4.67 -15.67 -10.78
CA SER A 77 -3.68 -14.62 -11.00
C SER A 77 -2.27 -15.00 -10.58
N THR A 78 -1.32 -14.47 -11.33
CA THR A 78 0.11 -14.67 -11.12
C THR A 78 0.77 -13.32 -10.97
N TYR A 79 1.53 -13.15 -9.90
CA TYR A 79 2.17 -11.90 -9.54
C TYR A 79 3.68 -12.08 -9.37
N PRO A 80 4.50 -11.27 -10.04
CA PRO A 80 5.94 -11.30 -9.85
C PRO A 80 6.31 -10.83 -8.45
N LEU A 81 7.24 -11.55 -7.81
CA LEU A 81 7.76 -11.18 -6.50
C LEU A 81 8.76 -10.03 -6.61
N ILE A 82 8.69 -9.10 -5.67
CA ILE A 82 9.69 -8.05 -5.45
C ILE A 82 10.70 -8.51 -4.40
N ASP A 83 10.18 -8.97 -3.26
CA ASP A 83 10.96 -9.48 -2.15
C ASP A 83 10.18 -10.56 -1.38
N ILE A 84 10.91 -11.34 -0.60
CA ILE A 84 10.36 -12.45 0.18
C ILE A 84 11.07 -12.61 1.52
N SER A 85 10.31 -13.01 2.54
CA SER A 85 10.83 -13.57 3.79
C SER A 85 10.06 -14.84 4.16
N ASN A 86 10.44 -15.47 5.26
CA ASN A 86 9.74 -16.62 5.80
C ASN A 86 8.38 -16.28 6.44
N GLU A 87 8.06 -14.99 6.55
CA GLU A 87 6.78 -14.49 7.08
C GLU A 87 5.85 -13.94 5.99
N GLY A 88 6.35 -13.71 4.77
CA GLY A 88 5.54 -13.07 3.74
C GLY A 88 6.29 -12.75 2.45
N VAL A 89 5.56 -12.16 1.50
CA VAL A 89 6.08 -11.68 0.22
C VAL A 89 5.66 -10.24 -0.05
N CYS A 90 6.33 -9.63 -1.02
CA CYS A 90 5.92 -8.38 -1.63
C CYS A 90 5.75 -8.59 -3.14
N ILE A 91 4.67 -8.06 -3.71
CA ILE A 91 4.37 -8.13 -5.14
C ILE A 91 4.11 -6.74 -5.72
N ALA A 92 4.33 -6.60 -7.03
CA ALA A 92 3.89 -5.45 -7.80
C ALA A 92 2.67 -5.84 -8.64
N ILE A 93 1.64 -4.99 -8.63
CA ILE A 93 0.44 -5.14 -9.45
C ILE A 93 0.15 -3.81 -10.17
N ASP A 94 -0.37 -3.89 -11.39
CA ASP A 94 -0.79 -2.73 -12.16
C ASP A 94 -1.90 -1.97 -11.41
N ALA A 95 -1.88 -0.62 -11.43
CA ALA A 95 -2.90 0.21 -10.79
C ALA A 95 -4.34 -0.10 -11.21
N THR A 96 -4.52 -0.60 -12.44
CA THR A 96 -5.81 -0.96 -13.02
C THR A 96 -6.31 -2.34 -12.62
N ALA A 97 -5.45 -3.15 -11.99
CA ALA A 97 -5.77 -4.49 -11.50
C ALA A 97 -5.88 -4.47 -9.96
N PRO A 98 -7.09 -4.27 -9.41
CA PRO A 98 -7.26 -4.30 -7.96
C PRO A 98 -7.01 -5.71 -7.43
N LEU A 99 -6.11 -5.83 -6.46
CA LEU A 99 -5.97 -7.05 -5.65
C LEU A 99 -6.90 -6.91 -4.45
N SER A 100 -7.92 -7.75 -4.39
CA SER A 100 -8.75 -7.86 -3.19
C SER A 100 -8.10 -8.84 -2.20
N SER A 101 -8.37 -8.66 -0.91
CA SER A 101 -7.96 -9.62 0.12
C SER A 101 -8.53 -11.02 -0.13
N ALA A 102 -9.69 -11.11 -0.79
CA ALA A 102 -10.30 -12.38 -1.19
C ALA A 102 -9.51 -13.11 -2.29
N ASP A 103 -8.67 -12.41 -3.05
CA ASP A 103 -7.82 -13.04 -4.07
C ASP A 103 -6.60 -13.74 -3.46
N ILE A 104 -6.27 -13.42 -2.21
CA ILE A 104 -5.13 -13.96 -1.45
C ILE A 104 -5.58 -15.04 -0.44
N THR A 105 -6.88 -15.29 -0.31
CA THR A 105 -7.44 -16.32 0.59
C THR A 105 -8.48 -17.17 -0.16
N PRO A 106 -8.28 -18.50 -0.35
CA PRO A 106 -7.22 -19.42 0.12
C PRO A 106 -6.36 -20.06 -1.00
N ASP A 107 -5.35 -20.87 -0.60
CA ASP A 107 -4.50 -21.73 -1.47
C ASP A 107 -3.52 -20.98 -2.38
N CYS A 108 -2.76 -20.05 -1.79
CA CYS A 108 -1.64 -19.41 -2.47
C CYS A 108 -0.51 -20.41 -2.71
N LYS A 109 0.21 -20.18 -3.81
CA LYS A 109 1.42 -20.91 -4.17
C LYS A 109 2.56 -19.93 -4.39
N ILE A 110 3.73 -20.27 -3.88
CA ILE A 110 4.98 -19.55 -4.18
C ILE A 110 5.82 -20.43 -5.08
N VAL A 111 6.33 -19.83 -6.15
CA VAL A 111 7.39 -20.39 -7.00
C VAL A 111 8.63 -19.53 -6.82
N LEU A 112 9.78 -20.14 -6.53
CA LEU A 112 11.10 -19.51 -6.47
C LEU A 112 12.09 -20.36 -7.27
N GLY A 113 12.15 -20.15 -8.59
CA GLY A 113 12.92 -21.01 -9.47
C GLY A 113 12.43 -22.46 -9.40
N GLU A 114 13.24 -23.36 -8.85
CA GLU A 114 12.92 -24.78 -8.68
C GLU A 114 12.15 -25.09 -7.38
N PHE A 115 12.03 -24.13 -6.47
CA PHE A 115 11.31 -24.33 -5.21
C PHE A 115 9.83 -23.97 -5.35
N HIS A 116 8.96 -24.85 -4.87
CA HIS A 116 7.51 -24.69 -4.92
C HIS A 116 6.90 -24.91 -3.54
N PHE A 117 6.03 -24.00 -3.12
CA PHE A 117 5.31 -24.05 -1.85
C PHE A 117 3.83 -23.85 -2.13
N ASP A 118 3.00 -24.85 -1.86
CA ASP A 118 1.55 -24.84 -2.08
C ASP A 118 0.78 -24.75 -0.76
N GLY A 119 -0.53 -24.46 -0.83
CA GLY A 119 -1.40 -24.51 0.35
C GLY A 119 -1.20 -23.36 1.32
N LEU A 120 -0.55 -22.27 0.89
CA LEU A 120 -0.27 -21.13 1.75
C LEU A 120 -1.52 -20.26 1.90
N VAL A 121 -1.65 -19.66 3.08
CA VAL A 121 -2.73 -18.71 3.38
C VAL A 121 -2.09 -17.37 3.73
N GLY A 122 -2.36 -16.37 2.90
CA GLY A 122 -1.83 -15.01 3.06
C GLY A 122 -2.88 -13.99 3.44
N GLU A 123 -2.45 -12.83 3.93
CA GLU A 123 -3.29 -11.63 4.06
C GLU A 123 -2.52 -10.42 3.55
N VAL A 124 -3.18 -9.53 2.82
CA VAL A 124 -2.60 -8.24 2.43
C VAL A 124 -2.51 -7.35 3.67
N VAL A 125 -1.29 -7.07 4.14
CA VAL A 125 -1.03 -6.28 5.37
C VAL A 125 -0.61 -4.84 5.09
N HIS A 126 -0.18 -4.54 3.86
CA HIS A 126 0.03 -3.17 3.39
C HIS A 126 -0.12 -3.06 1.89
N SER A 127 -0.45 -1.86 1.41
CA SER A 127 -0.46 -1.52 0.00
C SER A 127 -0.06 -0.05 -0.18
N SER A 128 0.82 0.22 -1.15
CA SER A 128 1.30 1.56 -1.47
C SER A 128 1.54 1.70 -2.96
N LEU A 129 1.44 2.89 -3.53
CA LEU A 129 1.82 3.14 -4.92
C LEU A 129 3.32 3.40 -5.03
N ASN A 130 3.97 2.85 -6.05
CA ASN A 130 5.34 3.22 -6.42
C ASN A 130 5.35 4.46 -7.35
N GLU A 131 6.55 4.92 -7.71
CA GLU A 131 6.75 6.09 -8.59
C GLU A 131 6.18 5.90 -10.01
N GLU A 132 6.02 4.66 -10.44
CA GLU A 132 5.45 4.29 -11.75
C GLU A 132 3.92 4.18 -11.72
N GLY A 133 3.31 4.36 -10.55
CA GLY A 133 1.87 4.21 -10.34
C GLY A 133 1.40 2.76 -10.17
N ASN A 134 2.31 1.81 -10.00
CA ASN A 134 1.97 0.41 -9.67
C ASN A 134 1.72 0.26 -8.17
N TRP A 135 0.77 -0.59 -7.80
CA TRP A 135 0.57 -0.97 -6.41
C TRP A 135 1.64 -1.97 -5.98
N ILE A 136 2.18 -1.73 -4.79
CA ILE A 136 3.12 -2.58 -4.08
C ILE A 136 2.38 -3.15 -2.87
N CYS A 137 2.14 -4.45 -2.88
CA CYS A 137 1.35 -5.13 -1.87
C CYS A 137 2.22 -6.08 -1.06
N GLY A 138 2.19 -5.91 0.26
CA GLY A 138 2.80 -6.86 1.18
C GLY A 138 1.80 -7.88 1.66
N ILE A 139 2.16 -9.14 1.54
CA ILE A 139 1.34 -10.27 1.96
C ILE A 139 2.04 -11.00 3.11
N GLN A 140 1.32 -11.25 4.20
CA GLN A 140 1.82 -11.98 5.36
C GLN A 140 1.17 -13.37 5.44
N TRP A 141 1.96 -14.39 5.73
CA TRP A 141 1.48 -15.75 5.94
C TRP A 141 0.79 -15.88 7.30
N GLN A 142 -0.47 -16.33 7.27
CA GLN A 142 -1.29 -16.52 8.47
C GLN A 142 -0.97 -17.85 9.17
N HIS A 143 -0.86 -18.90 8.37
CA HIS A 143 -0.63 -20.26 8.85
C HIS A 143 0.36 -20.94 7.90
N ILE A 144 1.57 -21.19 8.40
CA ILE A 144 2.59 -21.99 7.74
C ILE A 144 3.01 -23.09 8.71
N ASP A 145 2.95 -24.34 8.29
CA ASP A 145 3.43 -25.45 9.11
C ASP A 145 4.96 -25.46 9.17
N GLU A 146 5.50 -26.13 10.18
CA GLU A 146 6.95 -26.15 10.43
C GLU A 146 7.75 -26.76 9.27
N THR A 147 7.17 -27.74 8.55
CA THR A 147 7.85 -28.38 7.42
C THR A 147 7.98 -27.39 6.27
N THR A 148 6.88 -26.73 5.91
CA THR A 148 6.86 -25.70 4.86
C THR A 148 7.74 -24.51 5.24
N ARG A 149 7.71 -24.07 6.50
CA ARG A 149 8.57 -22.99 6.99
C ARG A 149 10.05 -23.36 6.90
N SER A 150 10.43 -24.55 7.34
CA SER A 150 11.82 -25.01 7.27
C SER A 150 12.31 -25.11 5.82
N ALA A 151 11.47 -25.63 4.91
CA ALA A 151 11.78 -25.67 3.49
C ALA A 151 11.92 -24.26 2.89
N LEU A 152 11.05 -23.31 3.28
CA LEU A 152 11.13 -21.93 2.85
C LEU A 152 12.43 -21.26 3.35
N ASP A 153 12.82 -21.49 4.60
CA ASP A 153 14.09 -21.00 5.14
C ASP A 153 15.30 -21.53 4.33
N GLN A 154 15.28 -22.80 3.90
CA GLN A 154 16.34 -23.35 3.03
C GLN A 154 16.36 -22.71 1.64
N ALA A 155 15.19 -22.49 1.03
CA ALA A 155 15.10 -21.79 -0.26
C ALA A 155 15.61 -20.34 -0.14
N LEU A 156 15.28 -19.65 0.95
CA LEU A 156 15.77 -18.29 1.21
C LEU A 156 17.29 -18.25 1.43
N LEU A 157 17.86 -19.26 2.09
CA LEU A 157 19.32 -19.40 2.20
C LEU A 157 19.97 -19.61 0.83
N HIS A 158 19.31 -20.31 -0.10
CA HIS A 158 19.79 -20.49 -1.47
C HIS A 158 19.75 -19.16 -2.24
N LEU A 159 18.60 -18.49 -2.30
CA LEU A 159 18.46 -17.16 -2.93
C LEU A 159 19.49 -16.18 -2.39
N ARG A 160 19.73 -16.18 -1.08
CA ARG A 160 20.72 -15.30 -0.46
C ARG A 160 22.12 -15.56 -1.02
N LYS A 161 22.52 -16.83 -1.20
CA LYS A 161 23.84 -17.17 -1.76
C LYS A 161 23.99 -16.68 -3.20
N GLU A 162 22.98 -16.89 -4.04
CA GLU A 162 22.98 -16.43 -5.44
C GLU A 162 23.16 -14.90 -5.54
N ILE A 163 22.60 -14.14 -4.59
CA ILE A 163 22.80 -12.68 -4.54
C ILE A 163 24.26 -12.32 -4.34
N PHE A 164 25.01 -13.07 -3.52
CA PHE A 164 26.41 -12.78 -3.19
C PHE A 164 27.42 -13.47 -4.11
N GLU A 165 27.05 -14.54 -4.81
CA GLU A 165 27.93 -15.26 -5.74
C GLU A 165 28.00 -14.63 -7.14
N ASP A 166 26.96 -13.89 -7.55
CA ASP A 166 26.93 -13.10 -8.79
C ASP A 166 27.53 -11.68 -8.64
N ALA A 167 28.18 -11.37 -7.52
CA ALA A 167 28.67 -10.03 -7.18
C ALA A 167 30.13 -9.78 -7.59
#